data_AF-A0AAU9TP38-F1
#
_entry.id   AF-A0AAU9TP38-F1
#
_cell.length_a   1.000
_cell.length_b   1.000
_cell.length_c   1.000
_cell.angle_alpha   90.00
_cell.angle_beta   90.00
_cell.angle_gamma   90.00
#
_symmetry.space_group_name_H-M   'P 1'
#
loop_
_entity.id
_entity.type
_entity.pdbx_description
1 polymer ?
#
loop_
_entity_poly.entity_id
_entity_poly.type
_entity_poly.pdbx_seq_one_letter_code
_entity_poly.pdbx_strand_id
1 'polypeptide(L)'
;MDNFDIKDAIGFGADTTNVTFGEQGEKVQEVIKPIYKDLSRDDLLTRCLGAKTQNNNESPPVVNSLIWTFASKHLHSGAKVVETTKFLAVLFLNEGFESILKLMEVTGAKIGLNSQEFANKRDDSRIDRSERRLSNFARQARISNREEKTALREFFEEEESQKPIHP
;
A
#
# COMPACT_ATOMS: atom_id res chain seq x y z
N MET A 1 4.07 32.40 -27.31
CA MET A 1 3.82 31.60 -26.09
C MET A 1 4.66 30.38 -26.31
N ASP A 2 5.93 30.51 -25.94
CA ASP A 2 6.99 29.71 -26.50
C ASP A 2 7.26 28.54 -25.58
N ASN A 3 7.39 27.37 -26.22
CA ASN A 3 7.57 26.06 -25.62
C ASN A 3 8.81 26.08 -24.70
N PHE A 4 8.60 25.86 -23.40
CA PHE A 4 9.68 25.61 -22.46
C PHE A 4 10.19 24.18 -22.68
N ASP A 5 11.32 24.07 -23.37
CA ASP A 5 11.97 22.79 -23.70
C ASP A 5 12.61 22.22 -22.42
N ILE A 6 12.18 21.01 -22.03
CA ILE A 6 12.57 20.33 -20.78
C ILE A 6 14.07 20.00 -20.74
N LYS A 7 14.79 20.21 -21.84
CA LYS A 7 16.22 19.92 -21.98
C LYS A 7 17.14 20.93 -21.27
N ASP A 8 16.65 22.12 -20.93
CA ASP A 8 17.49 23.17 -20.32
C ASP A 8 17.54 23.11 -18.79
N ALA A 9 16.72 22.27 -18.14
CA ALA A 9 16.63 22.20 -16.67
C ALA A 9 17.62 21.22 -16.01
N ILE A 10 18.41 20.48 -16.78
CA ILE A 10 19.35 19.50 -16.24
C ILE A 10 20.73 19.83 -16.79
N GLY A 11 21.47 20.63 -16.02
CA GLY A 11 22.89 20.88 -16.26
C GLY A 11 23.72 19.61 -16.07
N PHE A 12 23.65 18.70 -17.03
CA PHE A 12 24.63 17.63 -17.17
C PHE A 12 25.85 18.23 -17.88
N GLY A 13 26.69 18.87 -17.08
CA GLY A 13 28.07 19.16 -17.47
C GLY A 13 28.72 17.85 -17.93
N ALA A 14 29.37 17.92 -19.09
CA ALA A 14 30.16 16.85 -19.65
C ALA A 14 31.32 16.52 -18.70
N ASP A 15 31.13 15.58 -17.79
CA ASP A 15 32.21 14.78 -17.21
C ASP A 15 31.62 13.54 -16.52
N THR A 16 31.37 12.49 -17.30
CA THR A 16 31.29 11.15 -16.71
C THR A 16 32.49 10.39 -17.22
N THR A 17 33.48 10.32 -16.34
CA THR A 17 34.64 9.45 -16.45
C THR A 17 34.20 8.06 -16.89
N ASN A 18 34.85 7.58 -17.94
CA ASN A 18 34.68 6.23 -18.46
C ASN A 18 34.91 5.21 -17.33
N VAL A 19 33.82 4.71 -16.75
CA VAL A 19 33.87 3.50 -15.94
C VAL A 19 34.10 2.36 -16.91
N THR A 20 35.37 2.01 -17.13
CA THR A 20 35.74 0.80 -17.87
C THR A 20 35.38 -0.39 -16.99
N PHE A 21 34.16 -0.87 -17.17
CA PHE A 21 33.79 -2.21 -16.74
C PHE A 21 34.75 -3.18 -17.42
N GLY A 22 35.50 -3.98 -16.64
CA GLY A 22 36.30 -5.06 -17.21
C GLY A 22 35.42 -6.01 -18.04
N GLU A 23 36.02 -6.89 -18.84
CA GLU A 23 35.41 -7.81 -19.82
C GLU A 23 34.13 -8.55 -19.35
N GLN A 24 33.92 -8.68 -18.03
CA GLN A 24 32.72 -9.25 -17.42
C GLN A 24 31.52 -8.28 -17.35
N GLY A 25 31.77 -6.99 -17.17
CA GLY A 25 30.70 -6.00 -17.07
C GLY A 25 30.11 -5.63 -18.43
N GLU A 26 30.85 -5.75 -19.53
CA GLU A 26 30.26 -5.65 -20.87
C GLU A 26 29.22 -6.75 -21.10
N LYS A 27 29.54 -8.01 -20.76
CA LYS A 27 28.60 -9.14 -20.86
C LYS A 27 27.36 -8.96 -19.99
N VAL A 28 27.53 -8.47 -18.77
CA VAL A 28 26.41 -8.16 -17.87
C VAL A 28 25.56 -7.02 -18.44
N GLN A 29 26.19 -6.00 -19.01
CA GLN A 29 25.49 -4.87 -19.61
C GLN A 29 24.71 -5.30 -20.86
N GLU A 30 25.24 -6.20 -21.68
CA GLU A 30 24.53 -6.76 -22.83
C GLU A 30 23.27 -7.54 -22.42
N VAL A 31 23.30 -8.25 -21.29
CA VAL A 31 22.15 -8.98 -20.77
C VAL A 31 21.11 -8.04 -20.14
N ILE A 32 21.55 -7.01 -19.41
CA ILE A 32 20.66 -6.11 -18.65
C ILE A 32 20.02 -5.04 -19.55
N LYS A 33 20.74 -4.51 -20.54
CA LYS A 33 20.23 -3.48 -21.47
C LYS A 33 18.85 -3.79 -22.08
N PRO A 34 18.58 -4.98 -22.65
CA PRO A 34 17.28 -5.29 -23.22
C PRO A 34 16.17 -5.36 -22.16
N ILE A 35 16.47 -5.88 -20.96
CA ILE A 35 15.52 -5.93 -19.84
C ILE A 35 15.16 -4.52 -19.40
N TYR A 36 16.16 -3.66 -19.21
CA TYR A 36 15.93 -2.27 -18.84
C TYR A 36 15.11 -1.54 -19.91
N LYS A 37 15.45 -1.73 -21.19
CA LYS A 37 14.72 -1.11 -22.30
C LYS A 37 13.26 -1.58 -22.41
N ASP A 38 12.98 -2.86 -22.10
CA ASP A 38 11.62 -3.38 -22.08
C ASP A 38 10.82 -2.87 -20.86
N LEU A 39 11.47 -2.74 -19.70
CA LEU A 39 10.86 -2.15 -18.51
C LEU A 39 10.65 -0.62 -18.61
N SER A 40 11.43 0.07 -19.44
CA SER A 40 11.33 1.52 -19.69
C SER A 40 10.36 1.88 -20.82
N ARG A 41 9.50 0.96 -21.27
CA ARG A 41 8.53 1.30 -22.32
C ARG A 41 7.44 2.23 -21.79
N ASP A 42 7.10 3.24 -22.58
CA ASP A 42 6.13 4.26 -22.19
C ASP A 42 4.74 3.69 -21.89
N ASP A 43 4.33 2.58 -22.50
CA ASP A 43 3.06 1.90 -22.22
C ASP A 43 3.02 1.26 -20.83
N LEU A 44 4.15 0.70 -20.38
CA LEU A 44 4.36 0.18 -19.01
C LEU A 44 4.44 1.34 -18.01
N LEU A 45 5.21 2.38 -18.30
CA LEU A 45 5.39 3.54 -17.42
C LEU A 45 4.09 4.36 -17.29
N THR A 46 3.31 4.52 -18.37
CA THR A 46 2.02 5.23 -18.35
C THR A 46 0.99 4.53 -17.48
N ARG A 47 1.04 3.19 -17.40
CA ARG A 47 0.23 2.41 -16.45
C ARG A 47 0.64 2.66 -14.99
N CYS A 48 1.91 2.99 -14.73
CA CYS A 48 2.40 3.40 -13.41
C CYS A 48 2.00 4.84 -13.06
N LEU A 49 1.84 5.75 -14.03
CA LEU A 49 1.42 7.14 -13.79
C LEU A 49 0.00 7.26 -13.20
N GLY A 50 -0.86 6.26 -13.44
CA GLY A 50 -2.21 6.17 -12.87
C GLY A 50 -2.31 5.38 -11.57
N ALA A 51 -1.21 4.79 -11.08
CA ALA A 51 -1.23 3.87 -9.96
C ALA A 51 -1.47 4.61 -8.63
N LYS A 52 -2.74 4.67 -8.21
CA LYS A 52 -3.08 4.38 -6.82
C LYS A 52 -2.40 3.04 -6.48
N THR A 53 -1.27 3.17 -5.80
CA THR A 53 -0.57 2.13 -5.04
C THR A 53 -0.25 0.85 -5.82
N GLN A 54 1.00 0.75 -6.29
CA GLN A 54 1.68 -0.53 -6.62
C GLN A 54 1.91 -1.39 -5.35
N ASN A 55 0.85 -1.58 -4.58
CA ASN A 55 0.81 -2.35 -3.36
C ASN A 55 -0.48 -3.16 -3.46
N ASN A 56 -0.35 -4.41 -3.91
CA ASN A 56 -1.45 -5.39 -3.93
C ASN A 56 -1.94 -5.74 -2.51
N ASN A 57 -1.32 -5.15 -1.50
CA ASN A 57 -1.52 -5.25 -0.07
C ASN A 57 -2.47 -4.15 0.46
N GLU A 58 -3.13 -3.34 -0.39
CA GLU A 58 -4.12 -2.32 0.05
C GLU A 58 -5.59 -2.77 0.02
N SER A 59 -5.95 -3.80 -0.75
CA SER A 59 -7.26 -4.48 -0.66
C SER A 59 -7.33 -5.63 0.36
N PRO A 60 -6.28 -6.45 0.57
CA PRO A 60 -6.27 -7.47 1.63
C PRO A 60 -5.96 -6.99 3.07
N PRO A 61 -5.50 -5.76 3.41
CA PRO A 61 -5.10 -5.46 4.78
C PRO A 61 -6.32 -5.30 5.70
N VAL A 62 -7.47 -4.87 5.16
CA VAL A 62 -8.72 -4.79 5.91
C VAL A 62 -9.28 -6.19 6.15
N VAL A 63 -9.31 -7.04 5.11
CA VAL A 63 -9.78 -8.43 5.21
C VAL A 63 -8.88 -9.23 6.16
N ASN A 64 -7.55 -9.12 6.02
CA ASN A 64 -6.59 -9.80 6.89
C ASN A 64 -6.71 -9.31 8.34
N SER A 65 -6.81 -8.00 8.56
CA SER A 65 -7.03 -7.46 9.90
C SER A 65 -8.33 -7.97 10.52
N LEU A 66 -9.42 -8.06 9.75
CA LEU A 66 -10.69 -8.63 10.21
C LEU A 66 -10.56 -10.12 10.50
N ILE A 67 -9.87 -10.88 9.63
CA ILE A 67 -9.62 -12.29 9.85
C ILE A 67 -8.94 -12.51 11.19
N TRP A 68 -7.87 -11.76 11.49
CA TRP A 68 -7.17 -11.88 12.78
C TRP A 68 -7.94 -11.29 13.96
N THR A 69 -8.99 -10.48 13.73
CA THR A 69 -9.88 -10.02 14.80
C THR A 69 -10.80 -11.15 15.25
N PHE A 70 -11.30 -11.94 14.32
CA PHE A 70 -12.18 -13.07 14.59
C PHE A 70 -11.41 -14.36 14.95
N ALA A 71 -10.30 -14.65 14.26
CA ALA A 71 -9.39 -15.75 14.54
C ALA A 71 -8.10 -15.18 15.16
N SER A 72 -8.15 -14.88 16.46
CA SER A 72 -7.04 -14.24 17.17
C SER A 72 -5.71 -14.96 16.93
N LYS A 73 -4.70 -14.20 16.51
CA LYS A 73 -3.31 -14.70 16.30
C LYS A 73 -2.68 -15.32 17.54
N HIS A 74 -3.20 -14.97 18.73
CA HIS A 74 -2.71 -15.45 20.01
C HIS A 74 -3.30 -16.81 20.39
N LEU A 75 -4.31 -17.28 19.65
CA LEU A 75 -4.94 -18.58 19.87
C LEU A 75 -4.73 -19.46 18.63
N HIS A 76 -4.34 -20.72 18.86
CA HIS A 76 -4.22 -21.67 17.76
C HIS A 76 -5.60 -21.85 17.12
N SER A 77 -5.72 -21.43 15.86
CA SER A 77 -6.94 -21.56 15.07
C SER A 77 -6.71 -22.61 13.99
N GLY A 78 -7.55 -23.65 13.97
CA GLY A 78 -7.51 -24.67 12.93
C GLY A 78 -7.90 -24.09 11.56
N ALA A 79 -7.47 -24.73 10.48
CA ALA A 79 -7.70 -24.27 9.11
C ALA A 79 -9.19 -23.94 8.82
N LYS A 80 -10.10 -24.77 9.32
CA LYS A 80 -11.55 -24.59 9.16
C LYS A 80 -12.10 -23.35 9.89
N VAL A 81 -11.49 -22.99 11.02
CA VAL A 81 -11.84 -21.74 11.73
C VAL A 81 -11.43 -20.56 10.87
N VAL A 82 -10.17 -20.51 10.43
CA VAL A 82 -9.65 -19.44 9.58
C VAL A 82 -10.46 -19.29 8.28
N GLU A 83 -10.87 -20.40 7.67
CA GLU A 83 -11.73 -20.39 6.49
C GLU A 83 -13.12 -19.80 6.78
N THR A 84 -13.76 -20.23 7.86
CA THR A 84 -15.04 -19.65 8.31
C THR A 84 -14.91 -18.15 8.56
N THR A 85 -13.82 -17.77 9.20
CA THR A 85 -13.51 -16.38 9.51
C THR A 85 -13.34 -15.52 8.27
N LYS A 86 -12.78 -16.07 7.20
CA LYS A 86 -12.67 -15.37 5.91
C LYS A 86 -14.06 -15.01 5.37
N PHE A 87 -15.02 -15.94 5.43
CA PHE A 87 -16.40 -15.66 5.02
C PHE A 87 -17.05 -14.58 5.89
N LEU A 88 -16.84 -14.63 7.20
CA LEU A 88 -17.31 -13.60 8.14
C LEU A 88 -16.72 -12.22 7.83
N ALA A 89 -15.43 -12.15 7.52
CA ALA A 89 -14.78 -10.89 7.16
C ALA A 89 -15.37 -10.29 5.88
N VAL A 90 -15.69 -11.12 4.88
CA VAL A 90 -16.33 -10.66 3.63
C VAL A 90 -17.76 -10.19 3.88
N LEU A 91 -18.56 -10.95 4.62
CA LEU A 91 -19.92 -10.56 5.01
C LEU A 91 -19.92 -9.21 5.72
N PHE A 92 -19.05 -9.06 6.71
CA PHE A 92 -18.91 -7.84 7.48
C PHE A 92 -18.49 -6.63 6.64
N LEU A 93 -17.66 -6.82 5.61
CA LEU A 93 -17.25 -5.72 4.74
C LEU A 93 -18.34 -5.27 3.79
N ASN A 94 -19.17 -6.20 3.32
CA ASN A 94 -20.24 -5.93 2.36
C ASN A 94 -21.50 -5.39 3.04
N GLU A 95 -21.93 -6.02 4.13
CA GLU A 95 -23.21 -5.76 4.80
C GLU A 95 -23.06 -5.18 6.21
N GLY A 96 -21.84 -5.09 6.74
CA GLY A 96 -21.59 -4.48 8.03
C GLY A 96 -22.05 -5.29 9.24
N PHE A 97 -22.37 -4.62 10.33
CA PHE A 97 -22.80 -5.28 11.58
C PHE A 97 -24.17 -5.95 11.44
N GLU A 98 -24.98 -5.54 10.46
CA GLU A 98 -26.24 -6.22 10.13
C GLU A 98 -26.02 -7.69 9.77
N SER A 99 -24.93 -8.00 9.03
CA SER A 99 -24.58 -9.39 8.72
C SER A 99 -24.28 -10.23 9.95
N ILE A 100 -23.72 -9.62 11.01
CA ILE A 100 -23.46 -10.30 12.28
C ILE A 100 -24.78 -10.57 13.01
N LEU A 101 -25.72 -9.62 13.01
CA LEU A 101 -27.03 -9.84 13.62
C LEU A 101 -27.80 -10.97 12.94
N LYS A 102 -27.82 -11.01 11.60
CA LYS A 102 -28.42 -12.10 10.81
C LYS A 102 -27.75 -13.44 11.13
N LEU A 103 -26.42 -13.48 11.21
CA LEU A 103 -25.69 -14.68 11.57
C LEU A 103 -26.07 -15.18 12.97
N MET A 104 -26.14 -14.26 13.95
CA MET A 104 -26.53 -14.58 15.31
C MET A 104 -27.95 -15.17 15.35
N GLU A 105 -28.88 -14.59 14.59
CA GLU A 105 -30.24 -15.12 14.44
C GLU A 105 -30.26 -16.54 13.84
N VAL A 106 -29.51 -16.79 12.77
CA VAL A 106 -29.38 -18.13 12.16
C VAL A 106 -28.80 -19.15 13.15
N THR A 107 -27.89 -18.71 14.03
CA THR A 107 -27.34 -19.57 15.09
C THR A 107 -28.27 -19.75 16.30
N GLY A 108 -29.47 -19.18 16.27
CA GLY A 108 -30.51 -19.33 17.29
C GLY A 108 -30.53 -18.25 18.36
N ALA A 109 -29.75 -17.17 18.21
CA ALA A 109 -29.80 -16.03 19.12
C ALA A 109 -31.01 -15.14 18.82
N LYS A 110 -31.68 -14.64 19.86
CA LYS A 110 -32.75 -13.64 19.70
C LYS A 110 -32.14 -12.26 19.63
N ILE A 111 -32.41 -11.53 18.55
CA ILE A 111 -31.93 -10.16 18.36
C ILE A 111 -32.94 -9.17 18.97
N GLY A 112 -32.49 -8.39 19.95
CA GLY A 112 -33.30 -7.33 20.55
C GLY A 112 -33.08 -5.97 19.88
N LEU A 113 -33.99 -5.02 20.14
CA LEU A 113 -33.91 -3.65 19.61
C LEU A 113 -32.57 -2.97 19.90
N ASN A 114 -32.06 -3.09 21.13
CA ASN A 114 -30.75 -2.53 21.51
C ASN A 114 -29.59 -3.08 20.66
N SER A 115 -29.68 -4.33 20.21
CA SER A 115 -28.66 -4.95 19.34
C SER A 115 -28.70 -4.35 17.94
N GLN A 116 -29.91 -4.11 17.39
CA GLN A 116 -30.09 -3.43 16.10
C GLN A 116 -29.60 -1.98 16.16
N GLU A 117 -29.99 -1.23 17.19
CA GLU A 117 -29.53 0.15 17.37
C GLU A 117 -28.00 0.23 17.50
N PHE A 118 -27.40 -0.69 18.25
CA PHE A 118 -25.95 -0.78 18.35
C PHE A 118 -25.29 -1.05 17.00
N ALA A 119 -25.81 -2.01 16.22
CA ALA A 119 -25.29 -2.34 14.90
C ALA A 119 -25.36 -1.14 13.95
N ASN A 120 -26.51 -0.46 13.89
CA ASN A 120 -26.73 0.73 13.07
C ASN A 120 -25.73 1.83 13.42
N LYS A 121 -25.64 2.20 14.70
CA LYS A 121 -24.69 3.23 15.16
C LYS A 121 -23.23 2.88 14.82
N ARG A 122 -22.89 1.59 14.88
CA ARG A 122 -21.54 1.13 14.60
C ARG A 122 -21.24 1.16 13.10
N ASP A 123 -22.22 0.85 12.27
CA ASP A 123 -22.16 0.95 10.82
C ASP A 123 -22.04 2.40 10.35
N ASP A 124 -22.82 3.32 10.90
CA ASP A 124 -22.70 4.75 10.64
C ASP A 124 -21.27 5.24 10.94
N SER A 125 -20.75 4.87 12.11
CA SER A 125 -19.37 5.19 12.50
C SER A 125 -18.31 4.59 11.56
N ARG A 126 -18.59 3.43 10.95
CA ARG A 126 -17.70 2.79 9.96
C ARG A 126 -17.73 3.58 8.65
N ILE A 127 -18.91 3.92 8.17
CA ILE A 127 -19.12 4.70 6.93
C ILE A 127 -18.44 6.06 7.07
N ASP A 128 -18.73 6.79 8.15
CA ASP A 128 -18.08 8.04 8.52
C ASP A 128 -16.55 7.96 8.47
N ARG A 129 -15.97 6.91 9.06
CA ARG A 129 -14.51 6.71 9.07
C ARG A 129 -13.98 6.44 7.67
N SER A 130 -14.73 5.70 6.86
CA SER A 130 -14.40 5.42 5.46
C SER A 130 -14.38 6.71 4.64
N GLU A 131 -15.45 7.51 4.73
CA GLU A 131 -15.58 8.79 4.03
C GLU A 131 -14.47 9.78 4.44
N ARG A 132 -14.20 9.91 5.74
CA ARG A 132 -13.08 10.72 6.24
C ARG A 132 -11.75 10.27 5.65
N ARG A 133 -11.50 8.96 5.55
CA ARG A 133 -10.27 8.42 4.94
C ARG A 133 -10.20 8.68 3.44
N LEU A 134 -11.34 8.66 2.74
CA LEU A 134 -11.43 8.93 1.31
C LEU A 134 -11.37 10.43 0.97
N SER A 135 -11.51 11.31 1.96
CA SER A 135 -11.43 12.76 1.74
C SER A 135 -10.08 13.18 1.13
N ASN A 136 -10.12 14.18 0.25
CA ASN A 136 -8.91 14.74 -0.36
C ASN A 136 -7.93 15.28 0.70
N PHE A 137 -8.45 15.82 1.80
CA PHE A 137 -7.63 16.25 2.93
C PHE A 137 -6.85 15.09 3.56
N ALA A 138 -7.52 13.96 3.85
CA ALA A 138 -6.84 12.78 4.39
C ALA A 138 -5.89 12.13 3.38
N ARG A 139 -6.15 12.26 2.07
CA ARG A 139 -5.20 11.85 1.03
C ARG A 139 -3.97 12.75 1.02
N GLN A 140 -4.14 14.07 1.05
CA GLN A 140 -3.04 15.03 1.01
C GLN A 140 -2.16 14.92 2.27
N ALA A 141 -2.77 14.77 3.45
CA ALA A 141 -2.03 14.53 4.68
C ALA A 141 -1.20 13.24 4.64
N ARG A 142 -1.72 12.17 4.00
CA ARG A 142 -0.96 10.93 3.81
C ARG A 142 0.22 11.08 2.86
N ILE A 143 0.06 11.88 1.80
CA ILE A 143 1.14 12.18 0.85
C ILE A 143 2.23 12.98 1.56
N SER A 144 1.86 14.08 2.23
CA SER A 144 2.79 14.94 2.95
C SER A 144 3.56 14.20 4.05
N ASN A 145 2.88 13.38 4.88
CA ASN A 145 3.57 12.55 5.88
C ASN A 145 4.52 11.52 5.26
N ARG A 146 4.25 11.05 4.03
CA ARG A 146 5.11 10.11 3.33
C ARG A 146 6.34 10.81 2.76
N GLU A 147 6.16 12.01 2.21
CA GLU A 147 7.25 12.88 1.75
C GLU A 147 8.19 13.20 2.90
N GLU A 148 7.67 13.63 4.07
CA GLU A 148 8.49 13.93 5.26
C GLU A 148 9.29 12.71 5.73
N LYS A 149 8.67 11.52 5.77
CA LYS A 149 9.37 10.27 6.12
C LYS A 149 10.40 9.85 5.10
N THR A 150 10.22 10.20 3.83
CA THR A 150 11.17 9.87 2.76
C THR A 150 12.37 10.80 2.86
N ALA A 151 12.13 12.11 3.00
CA ALA A 151 13.18 13.11 3.23
C ALA A 151 14.01 12.79 4.49
N LEU A 152 13.35 12.35 5.57
CA LEU A 152 14.06 11.94 6.78
C LEU A 152 14.94 10.69 6.56
N ARG A 153 14.49 9.72 5.74
CA ARG A 153 15.32 8.54 5.41
C ARG A 153 16.51 8.93 4.55
N GLU A 154 16.29 9.75 3.52
CA GLU A 154 17.35 10.25 2.65
C GLU A 154 18.42 11.00 3.47
N PHE A 155 18.00 11.86 4.40
CA PHE A 155 18.90 12.53 5.33
C PHE A 155 19.76 11.56 6.16
N PHE A 156 19.18 10.49 6.71
CA PHE A 156 19.93 9.51 7.47
C PHE A 156 20.85 8.64 6.60
N GLU A 157 20.45 8.32 5.37
CA GLU A 157 21.27 7.56 4.41
C GLU A 157 22.50 8.38 3.94
N GLU A 158 22.35 9.70 3.79
CA GLU A 158 23.46 10.61 3.51
C GLU A 158 24.44 10.71 4.69
N GLU A 159 23.95 10.83 5.93
CA GLU A 159 24.83 10.88 7.12
C GLU A 159 25.58 9.56 7.38
N GLU A 160 24.98 8.40 7.13
CA GLU A 160 25.65 7.11 7.26
C GLU A 160 26.73 6.89 6.20
N SER A 161 26.52 7.40 4.98
CA SER A 161 27.49 7.34 3.88
C SER A 161 28.71 8.24 4.11
N GLN A 162 28.57 9.27 4.97
CA GLN A 162 29.63 10.23 5.30
C GLN A 162 30.46 9.84 6.52
N LYS A 163 30.14 8.74 7.21
CA LYS A 163 30.94 8.28 8.37
C LYS A 163 32.33 7.83 7.90
N PRO A 164 33.42 8.39 8.45
CA PRO A 164 34.76 7.96 8.09
C PRO A 164 34.93 6.50 8.53
N ILE A 165 35.33 5.66 7.57
CA ILE A 165 35.78 4.30 7.83
C ILE A 165 37.02 4.44 8.72
N HIS A 166 36.83 4.18 10.01
CA HIS A 166 37.91 4.31 10.98
C HIS A 166 38.97 3.24 10.67
N PRO A 167 40.27 3.59 10.58
CA PRO A 167 41.35 2.64 10.31
C PRO A 167 41.53 1.62 11.44
#